data_AF-A0AA38GBN7-F1
#
_entry.id   AF-A0AA38GBN7-F1
#
_cell.length_a   1.000
_cell.length_b   1.000
_cell.length_c   1.000
_cell.angle_alpha   90.00
_cell.angle_beta   90.00
_cell.angle_gamma   90.00
#
_symmetry.space_group_name_H-M   'P 1'
#
loop_
_entity.id
_entity.type
_entity.pdbx_description
1 polymer ?
#
loop_
_entity_poly.entity_id
_entity_poly.type
_entity_poly.pdbx_seq_one_letter_code
_entity_poly.pdbx_strand_id
1 'polypeptide(L)'
;MRGGQVEGGILMELLFLALALVAATAIPNFNKTSNKYSYADNILRDEERFSIIHNRMLLEEDSFGTNQERDKRDVEALLTFKNGITADPMQSLSTWTANNSHNLCSWNGVWCRKRTKRVVAIILPQLELEGTISTSIGGLSLLHTLNLSENSLRGRIPPELGKLKWTRLSQNNLMGNIPPELGNLNKLEHLLLRFNGLNGSIPNSMGNCTSLLSLVLGLNNLKGSIPSELGRLGKLQLLSLESNKLKAQIPAALSNCSSLEVLFMGGNSLFGRIPPELGNLKELVQLSLYGPGELTGSIPTEIGNCSNLVWVYVGINKLNGSLPSSISQLPLSTLSLNDNGFRGRFPEFILNCTQLTDLRLGRNQYTGHIPKGIAKLTELIYLTLGTNNFIGTIPEVINTLTKLEFLFLDKNELTSIVPNAIGNLLHLKSFDVNRATFCLAEFRPHLATVPLYKG
;
A
#
# COMPACT_ATOMS: atom_id res chain seq x y z
N MET A 1 -1.97 3.19 -53.76
CA MET A 1 -1.03 3.62 -52.71
C MET A 1 -1.84 4.06 -51.49
N ARG A 2 -2.19 3.11 -50.62
CA ARG A 2 -2.78 3.35 -49.29
C ARG A 2 -1.93 2.54 -48.32
N GLY A 3 -1.18 3.24 -47.47
CA GLY A 3 -0.31 2.65 -46.46
C GLY A 3 0.46 3.79 -45.81
N GLY A 4 0.06 4.18 -44.60
CA GLY A 4 0.70 5.30 -43.90
C GLY A 4 -0.10 5.95 -42.78
N GLN A 5 -1.04 5.24 -42.14
CA GLN A 5 -1.81 5.80 -41.02
C GLN A 5 -1.97 4.89 -39.79
N VAL A 6 -1.21 3.79 -39.71
CA VAL A 6 -1.27 2.85 -38.57
C VAL A 6 -0.02 2.94 -37.67
N GLU A 7 1.08 3.54 -38.13
CA GLU A 7 2.34 3.60 -37.34
C GLU A 7 2.41 4.76 -36.33
N GLY A 8 1.60 5.81 -36.49
CA GLY A 8 1.59 6.97 -35.56
C GLY A 8 0.90 6.71 -34.22
N GLY A 9 -0.03 5.76 -34.15
CA GLY A 9 -0.73 5.39 -32.90
C GLY A 9 0.11 4.50 -31.99
N ILE A 10 0.88 3.59 -32.59
CA ILE A 10 1.76 2.66 -31.86
C ILE A 10 2.98 3.41 -31.30
N LEU A 11 3.50 4.42 -32.01
CA LEU A 11 4.57 5.28 -31.49
C LEU A 11 4.11 6.17 -30.31
N MET A 12 2.86 6.62 -30.27
CA MET A 12 2.31 7.38 -29.14
C MET A 12 2.03 6.49 -27.91
N GLU A 13 1.56 5.25 -28.10
CA GLU A 13 1.41 4.28 -27.01
C GLU A 13 2.76 3.82 -26.44
N LEU A 14 3.78 3.64 -27.29
CA LEU A 14 5.15 3.35 -26.86
C LEU A 14 5.81 4.55 -26.18
N LEU A 15 5.47 5.80 -26.54
CA LEU A 15 5.94 7.01 -25.85
C LEU A 15 5.30 7.16 -24.46
N PHE A 16 4.03 6.77 -24.30
CA PHE A 16 3.35 6.71 -22.99
C PHE A 16 3.88 5.59 -22.10
N LEU A 17 4.18 4.41 -22.67
CA LEU A 17 4.85 3.31 -21.96
C LEU A 17 6.30 3.67 -21.59
N ALA A 18 7.02 4.40 -22.45
CA ALA A 18 8.37 4.89 -22.16
C ALA A 18 8.37 6.01 -21.11
N LEU A 19 7.39 6.93 -21.10
CA LEU A 19 7.25 7.94 -20.05
C LEU A 19 6.80 7.33 -18.71
N ALA A 20 5.99 6.27 -18.72
CA ALA A 20 5.65 5.51 -17.53
C ALA A 20 6.85 4.70 -16.99
N LEU A 21 7.71 4.16 -17.87
CA LEU A 21 8.98 3.54 -17.48
C LEU A 21 9.98 4.58 -16.95
N VAL A 22 10.06 5.77 -17.56
CA VAL A 22 10.97 6.85 -17.14
C VAL A 22 10.52 7.49 -15.82
N ALA A 23 9.22 7.55 -15.54
CA ALA A 23 8.71 7.92 -14.22
C ALA A 23 8.99 6.85 -13.15
N ALA A 24 9.09 5.58 -13.54
CA ALA A 24 9.50 4.48 -12.66
C ALA A 24 11.03 4.40 -12.45
N THR A 25 11.85 4.90 -13.39
CA THR A 25 13.32 4.92 -13.29
C THR A 25 13.91 6.20 -12.69
N ALA A 26 13.08 7.21 -12.40
CA ALA A 26 13.48 8.39 -11.62
C ALA A 26 13.41 8.17 -10.09
N ILE A 27 13.26 6.92 -9.64
CA ILE A 27 13.57 6.47 -8.29
C ILE A 27 14.98 5.86 -8.37
N PRO A 28 16.00 6.43 -7.71
CA PRO A 28 17.37 5.95 -7.87
C PRO A 28 17.47 4.48 -7.42
N ASN A 29 18.13 3.68 -8.26
CA ASN A 29 18.58 2.30 -8.05
C ASN A 29 18.44 1.76 -6.63
N PHE A 30 17.35 1.04 -6.37
CA PHE A 30 17.22 0.16 -5.21
C PHE A 30 17.88 -1.19 -5.53
N ASN A 31 19.20 -1.21 -5.49
CA ASN A 31 19.97 -2.44 -5.58
C ASN A 31 19.82 -3.25 -4.28
N LYS A 32 19.62 -4.56 -4.45
CA LYS A 32 19.72 -5.62 -3.44
C LYS A 32 21.07 -5.51 -2.71
N THR A 33 21.13 -4.76 -1.61
CA THR A 33 22.07 -4.86 -0.47
C THR A 33 21.91 -3.62 0.42
N SER A 34 20.80 -3.51 1.11
CA SER A 34 20.74 -2.86 2.43
C SER A 34 19.41 -3.16 3.09
N ASN A 35 19.46 -3.93 4.18
CA ASN A 35 18.42 -3.92 5.21
C ASN A 35 18.32 -2.48 5.73
N LYS A 36 17.38 -1.66 5.23
CA LYS A 36 16.81 -0.42 5.85
C LYS A 36 16.17 0.51 4.81
N TYR A 37 15.04 0.12 4.22
CA TYR A 37 14.02 1.08 3.74
C TYR A 37 12.64 0.47 3.96
N SER A 38 12.16 0.63 5.18
CA SER A 38 10.88 0.11 5.66
C SER A 38 9.75 1.07 5.29
N TYR A 39 8.80 0.63 4.47
CA TYR A 39 7.39 0.98 4.70
C TYR A 39 6.43 0.07 3.93
N ALA A 40 6.72 -0.25 2.66
CA ALA A 40 6.03 -1.34 1.96
C ALA A 40 6.26 -2.70 2.64
N ASP A 41 7.47 -2.92 3.18
CA ASP A 41 7.80 -4.07 4.03
C ASP A 41 7.14 -4.02 5.41
N ASN A 42 6.72 -2.85 5.90
CA ASN A 42 5.91 -2.75 7.12
C ASN A 42 4.43 -3.04 6.84
N ILE A 43 3.94 -2.71 5.64
CA ILE A 43 2.58 -3.05 5.18
C ILE A 43 2.42 -4.58 5.03
N LEU A 44 3.47 -5.29 4.58
CA LEU A 44 3.55 -6.76 4.65
C LEU A 44 3.56 -7.26 6.10
N ARG A 45 4.30 -6.58 7.00
CA ARG A 45 4.25 -6.88 8.45
C ARG A 45 2.91 -6.58 9.10
N ASP A 46 2.05 -5.75 8.54
CA ASP A 46 0.70 -5.51 9.04
C ASP A 46 -0.28 -6.58 8.56
N GLU A 47 -0.18 -7.07 7.31
CA GLU A 47 -0.83 -8.32 6.91
C GLU A 47 -0.41 -9.47 7.86
N GLU A 48 0.86 -9.50 8.29
CA GLU A 48 1.38 -10.45 9.27
C GLU A 48 1.01 -10.15 10.74
N ARG A 49 0.94 -8.89 11.20
CA ARG A 49 0.56 -8.54 12.58
C ARG A 49 -0.91 -8.85 12.86
N PHE A 50 -1.78 -8.55 11.89
CA PHE A 50 -3.17 -9.01 11.90
C PHE A 50 -3.26 -10.54 11.68
N SER A 51 -2.23 -11.20 11.12
CA SER A 51 -2.15 -12.66 10.98
C SER A 51 -1.67 -13.39 12.25
N ILE A 52 -0.65 -12.89 12.94
CA ILE A 52 0.02 -13.60 14.04
C ILE A 52 -0.82 -13.58 15.31
N ILE A 53 -1.48 -12.45 15.61
CA ILE A 53 -2.39 -12.35 16.77
C ILE A 53 -3.66 -13.19 16.54
N HIS A 54 -4.16 -13.26 15.30
CA HIS A 54 -5.40 -13.96 14.98
C HIS A 54 -5.23 -15.45 14.68
N ASN A 55 -4.11 -15.87 14.07
CA ASN A 55 -3.78 -17.30 13.94
C ASN A 55 -3.57 -17.94 15.32
N ARG A 56 -3.07 -17.21 16.33
CA ARG A 56 -3.03 -17.69 17.72
C ARG A 56 -4.43 -17.83 18.32
N MET A 57 -5.29 -16.82 18.15
CA MET A 57 -6.68 -16.86 18.65
C MET A 57 -7.53 -17.96 18.00
N LEU A 58 -7.28 -18.32 16.74
CA LEU A 58 -7.98 -19.42 16.06
C LEU A 58 -7.55 -20.82 16.50
N LEU A 59 -6.36 -20.94 17.10
CA LEU A 59 -5.77 -22.23 17.49
C LEU A 59 -5.93 -22.53 18.99
N GLU A 60 -6.31 -21.55 19.82
CA GLU A 60 -6.49 -21.75 21.27
C GLU A 60 -7.78 -22.52 21.63
N GLU A 61 -8.77 -22.63 20.73
CA GLU A 61 -10.01 -23.38 21.01
C GLU A 61 -9.96 -24.89 20.68
N ASP A 62 -8.93 -25.38 19.99
CA ASP A 62 -8.91 -26.75 19.45
C ASP A 62 -7.72 -27.58 19.96
N SER A 63 -7.88 -28.20 21.13
CA SER A 63 -6.92 -29.17 21.69
C SER A 63 -6.98 -30.56 21.01
N PHE A 64 -6.05 -31.49 21.28
CA PHE A 64 -5.99 -32.81 20.60
C PHE A 64 -6.96 -33.84 21.19
N GLY A 65 -7.56 -34.68 20.36
CA GLY A 65 -8.48 -35.75 20.77
C GLY A 65 -8.63 -36.82 19.68
N THR A 66 -8.82 -38.07 20.07
CA THR A 66 -8.78 -39.25 19.18
C THR A 66 -10.18 -39.83 18.90
N ASN A 67 -10.40 -40.16 17.62
CA ASN A 67 -11.39 -41.07 17.00
C ASN A 67 -12.87 -40.68 16.79
N GLN A 68 -13.34 -41.05 15.57
CA GLN A 68 -14.70 -41.09 14.96
C GLN A 68 -15.34 -39.73 14.60
N GLU A 69 -15.90 -39.46 13.41
CA GLU A 69 -16.32 -40.21 12.22
C GLU A 69 -15.82 -39.50 10.94
N ARG A 70 -15.56 -40.27 9.88
CA ARG A 70 -15.00 -39.82 8.59
C ARG A 70 -16.04 -39.03 7.79
N ASP A 71 -15.81 -37.75 7.52
CA ASP A 71 -16.55 -37.10 6.43
C ASP A 71 -15.81 -37.31 5.11
N LYS A 72 -16.19 -38.35 4.37
CA LYS A 72 -15.62 -38.67 3.04
C LYS A 72 -15.60 -37.46 2.10
N ARG A 73 -16.53 -36.51 2.30
CA ARG A 73 -16.63 -35.28 1.50
C ARG A 73 -15.43 -34.36 1.67
N ASP A 74 -14.86 -34.25 2.87
CA ASP A 74 -13.69 -33.38 3.09
C ASP A 74 -12.45 -33.96 2.40
N VAL A 75 -12.26 -35.27 2.48
CA VAL A 75 -11.18 -35.99 1.80
C VAL A 75 -11.31 -35.83 0.29
N GLU A 76 -12.49 -36.08 -0.26
CA GLU A 76 -12.77 -35.96 -1.70
C GLU A 76 -12.54 -34.52 -2.20
N ALA A 77 -13.01 -33.52 -1.45
CA ALA A 77 -12.78 -32.11 -1.77
C ALA A 77 -11.29 -31.75 -1.77
N LEU A 78 -10.52 -32.19 -0.77
CA LEU A 78 -9.09 -31.90 -0.69
C LEU A 78 -8.27 -32.64 -1.77
N LEU A 79 -8.59 -33.89 -2.08
CA LEU A 79 -7.94 -34.61 -3.18
C LEU A 79 -8.29 -34.01 -4.54
N THR A 80 -9.53 -33.54 -4.72
CA THR A 80 -9.94 -32.82 -5.94
C THR A 80 -9.26 -31.46 -6.04
N PHE A 81 -9.08 -30.75 -4.92
CA PHE A 81 -8.27 -29.54 -4.84
C PHE A 81 -6.82 -29.82 -5.26
N LYS A 82 -6.20 -30.87 -4.71
CA LYS A 82 -4.84 -31.29 -5.09
C LYS A 82 -4.71 -31.57 -6.58
N ASN A 83 -5.71 -32.18 -7.22
CA ASN A 83 -5.69 -32.42 -8.67
C ASN A 83 -5.70 -31.12 -9.50
N GLY A 84 -6.17 -30.01 -8.92
CA GLY A 84 -6.08 -28.69 -9.54
C GLY A 84 -4.70 -28.05 -9.44
N ILE A 85 -3.80 -28.60 -8.62
CA ILE A 85 -2.40 -28.18 -8.47
C ILE A 85 -1.56 -28.94 -9.49
N THR A 86 -0.94 -28.22 -10.42
CA THR A 86 -0.20 -28.78 -11.55
C THR A 86 1.29 -28.92 -11.26
N ALA A 87 1.84 -28.14 -10.33
CA ALA A 87 3.21 -28.31 -9.83
C ALA A 87 3.26 -28.04 -8.32
N ASP A 88 4.02 -28.87 -7.61
CA ASP A 88 4.31 -28.77 -6.18
C ASP A 88 5.81 -29.01 -5.97
N PRO A 89 6.68 -28.02 -6.30
CA PRO A 89 8.14 -28.20 -6.28
C PRO A 89 8.67 -28.59 -4.90
N MET A 90 8.05 -28.06 -3.85
CA MET A 90 8.41 -28.35 -2.46
C MET A 90 7.84 -29.67 -1.93
N GLN A 91 7.07 -30.41 -2.76
CA GLN A 91 6.39 -31.65 -2.38
C GLN A 91 5.51 -31.49 -1.12
N SER A 92 4.98 -30.28 -0.92
CA SER A 92 4.22 -29.87 0.25
C SER A 92 2.88 -30.61 0.38
N LEU A 93 2.30 -31.03 -0.75
CA LEU A 93 1.06 -31.80 -0.83
C LEU A 93 1.30 -33.30 -0.93
N SER A 94 2.54 -33.79 -0.81
CA SER A 94 2.88 -35.22 -0.84
C SER A 94 2.12 -36.02 0.22
N THR A 95 1.84 -35.41 1.38
CA THR A 95 1.07 -36.00 2.48
C THR A 95 -0.42 -36.21 2.17
N TRP A 96 -0.96 -35.58 1.12
CA TRP A 96 -2.37 -35.66 0.77
C TRP A 96 -2.62 -36.88 -0.13
N THR A 97 -2.91 -38.04 0.46
CA THR A 97 -3.08 -39.29 -0.31
C THR A 97 -4.35 -40.05 0.08
N ALA A 98 -4.92 -40.80 -0.87
CA ALA A 98 -6.03 -41.70 -0.56
C ALA A 98 -5.65 -42.75 0.50
N ASN A 99 -4.39 -43.20 0.52
CA ASN A 99 -3.89 -44.24 1.42
C ASN A 99 -3.84 -43.80 2.88
N ASN A 100 -3.49 -42.54 3.16
CA ASN A 100 -3.45 -41.97 4.51
C ASN A 100 -4.66 -41.07 4.83
N SER A 101 -5.74 -41.17 4.05
CA SER A 101 -6.96 -40.38 4.20
C SER A 101 -7.65 -40.51 5.57
N HIS A 102 -7.33 -41.58 6.32
CA HIS A 102 -7.79 -41.78 7.70
C HIS A 102 -7.22 -40.76 8.69
N ASN A 103 -6.11 -40.09 8.35
CA ASN A 103 -5.49 -39.02 9.14
C ASN A 103 -5.47 -37.69 8.35
N LEU A 104 -6.61 -37.28 7.83
CA LEU A 104 -6.78 -36.04 7.06
C LEU A 104 -6.16 -34.82 7.74
N CYS A 105 -6.25 -34.74 9.06
CA CYS A 105 -5.78 -33.60 9.85
C CYS A 105 -4.26 -33.60 10.10
N SER A 106 -3.54 -34.64 9.68
CA SER A 106 -2.08 -34.63 9.63
C SER A 106 -1.54 -34.25 8.26
N TRP A 107 -2.42 -33.95 7.30
CA TRP A 107 -2.00 -33.46 6.01
C TRP A 107 -1.41 -32.06 6.18
N ASN A 108 -0.29 -31.83 5.51
CA ASN A 108 0.40 -30.56 5.60
C ASN A 108 -0.56 -29.41 5.23
N GLY A 109 -0.58 -28.37 6.08
CA GLY A 109 -1.45 -27.21 5.92
C GLY A 109 -2.94 -27.42 6.21
N VAL A 110 -3.41 -28.64 6.52
CA VAL A 110 -4.82 -28.90 6.83
C VAL A 110 -5.06 -28.83 8.33
N TRP A 111 -6.00 -27.98 8.74
CA TRP A 111 -6.42 -27.85 10.13
C TRP A 111 -7.86 -28.30 10.28
N CYS A 112 -8.11 -29.08 11.33
CA CYS A 112 -9.42 -29.61 11.63
C CYS A 112 -9.91 -29.18 13.00
N ARG A 113 -11.23 -29.06 13.13
CA ARG A 113 -11.87 -28.88 14.44
C ARG A 113 -11.63 -30.10 15.33
N LYS A 114 -11.32 -29.88 16.62
CA LYS A 114 -10.98 -30.94 17.58
C LYS A 114 -12.00 -32.07 17.60
N ARG A 115 -13.27 -31.69 17.83
CA ARG A 115 -14.37 -32.62 18.14
C ARG A 115 -14.89 -33.37 16.92
N THR A 116 -14.97 -32.69 15.78
CA THR A 116 -15.64 -33.24 14.59
C THR A 116 -14.66 -33.75 13.53
N LYS A 117 -13.35 -33.44 13.65
CA LYS A 117 -12.33 -33.78 12.66
C LYS A 117 -12.63 -33.28 11.23
N ARG A 118 -13.49 -32.26 11.15
CA ARG A 118 -13.85 -31.57 9.90
C ARG A 118 -12.86 -30.44 9.64
N VAL A 119 -12.55 -30.21 8.37
CA VAL A 119 -11.59 -29.18 7.95
C VAL A 119 -12.16 -27.80 8.22
N VAL A 120 -11.37 -26.96 8.91
CA VAL A 120 -11.72 -25.58 9.28
C VAL A 120 -10.76 -24.55 8.70
N ALA A 121 -9.50 -24.95 8.46
CA ALA A 121 -8.53 -24.11 7.76
C ALA A 121 -7.65 -24.91 6.79
N ILE A 122 -7.26 -24.25 5.71
CA ILE A 122 -6.16 -24.68 4.83
C ILE A 122 -5.15 -23.54 4.80
N ILE A 123 -3.90 -23.83 5.20
CA ILE A 123 -2.81 -22.86 5.31
C ILE A 123 -1.60 -23.43 4.57
N LEU A 124 -1.37 -22.95 3.34
CA LEU A 124 -0.32 -23.37 2.43
C LEU A 124 0.40 -22.16 1.78
N PRO A 125 0.89 -21.17 2.54
CA PRO A 125 1.59 -20.01 1.95
C PRO A 125 3.03 -20.34 1.55
N GLN A 126 3.58 -19.64 0.56
CA GLN A 126 5.01 -19.68 0.21
C GLN A 126 5.51 -21.09 -0.17
N LEU A 127 4.72 -21.85 -0.92
CA LEU A 127 5.04 -23.24 -1.30
C LEU A 127 5.34 -23.41 -2.81
N GLU A 128 5.39 -22.31 -3.55
CA GLU A 128 5.59 -22.29 -5.01
C GLU A 128 4.55 -23.15 -5.77
N LEU A 129 3.35 -23.34 -5.20
CA LEU A 129 2.30 -24.15 -5.81
C LEU A 129 1.82 -23.52 -7.13
N GLU A 130 1.82 -24.31 -8.20
CA GLU A 130 1.24 -23.93 -9.49
C GLU A 130 -0.09 -24.65 -9.72
N GLY A 131 -0.98 -24.05 -10.51
CA GLY A 131 -2.25 -24.66 -10.88
C GLY A 131 -3.41 -23.70 -10.69
N THR A 132 -4.56 -24.20 -10.23
CA THR A 132 -5.78 -23.41 -10.05
C THR A 132 -6.45 -23.71 -8.71
N ILE A 133 -7.20 -22.75 -8.18
CA ILE A 133 -8.04 -22.96 -7.01
C ILE A 133 -9.29 -23.73 -7.46
N SER A 134 -9.39 -24.99 -7.06
CA SER A 134 -10.53 -25.85 -7.41
C SER A 134 -11.82 -25.40 -6.72
N THR A 135 -12.95 -25.43 -7.44
CA THR A 135 -14.31 -25.18 -6.89
C THR A 135 -14.72 -26.21 -5.84
N SER A 136 -14.06 -27.38 -5.80
CA SER A 136 -14.26 -28.43 -4.79
C SER A 136 -14.07 -27.95 -3.35
N ILE A 137 -13.35 -26.84 -3.14
CA ILE A 137 -13.25 -26.17 -1.83
C ILE A 137 -14.63 -25.79 -1.27
N GLY A 138 -15.63 -25.61 -2.14
CA GLY A 138 -17.05 -25.46 -1.81
C GLY A 138 -17.62 -26.62 -1.00
N GLY A 139 -17.10 -27.84 -1.16
CA GLY A 139 -17.49 -29.02 -0.40
C GLY A 139 -17.10 -29.01 1.08
N LEU A 140 -16.07 -28.23 1.47
CA LEU A 140 -15.58 -28.14 2.85
C LEU A 140 -16.50 -27.28 3.72
N SER A 141 -17.58 -27.86 4.24
CA SER A 141 -18.70 -27.10 4.83
C SER A 141 -18.36 -26.31 6.10
N LEU A 142 -17.29 -26.65 6.82
CA LEU A 142 -16.84 -25.92 8.02
C LEU A 142 -15.58 -25.08 7.78
N LEU A 143 -15.06 -25.05 6.55
CA LEU A 143 -13.91 -24.24 6.19
C LEU A 143 -14.27 -22.76 6.37
N HIS A 144 -13.49 -22.07 7.17
CA HIS A 144 -13.62 -20.63 7.36
C HIS A 144 -12.31 -19.88 7.08
N THR A 145 -11.17 -20.56 7.05
CA THR A 145 -9.87 -19.96 6.76
C THR A 145 -9.22 -20.62 5.56
N LEU A 146 -8.86 -19.82 4.55
CA LEU A 146 -8.01 -20.25 3.45
C LEU A 146 -6.84 -19.29 3.31
N ASN A 147 -5.63 -19.82 3.42
CA ASN A 147 -4.41 -19.11 3.10
C ASN A 147 -3.60 -19.86 2.05
N LEU A 148 -3.54 -19.31 0.84
CA LEU A 148 -2.73 -19.78 -0.28
C LEU A 148 -1.80 -18.67 -0.78
N SER A 149 -1.46 -17.68 0.06
CA SER A 149 -0.66 -16.53 -0.34
C SER A 149 0.75 -16.92 -0.81
N GLU A 150 1.36 -16.12 -1.66
CA GLU A 150 2.74 -16.31 -2.11
C GLU A 150 2.95 -17.68 -2.79
N ASN A 151 2.09 -17.99 -3.74
CA ASN A 151 2.23 -19.14 -4.62
C ASN A 151 2.14 -18.68 -6.08
N SER A 152 2.12 -19.62 -7.01
CA SER A 152 2.03 -19.36 -8.46
C SER A 152 0.66 -19.76 -9.03
N LEU A 153 -0.41 -19.68 -8.21
CA LEU A 153 -1.75 -20.12 -8.59
C LEU A 153 -2.35 -19.18 -9.64
N ARG A 154 -3.00 -19.76 -10.64
CA ARG A 154 -3.62 -19.08 -11.78
C ARG A 154 -5.13 -19.32 -11.81
N GLY A 155 -5.78 -18.77 -12.84
CA GLY A 155 -7.21 -18.94 -13.06
C GLY A 155 -8.05 -17.95 -12.26
N ARG A 156 -9.36 -18.18 -12.23
CA ARG A 156 -10.32 -17.29 -11.57
C ARG A 156 -10.49 -17.62 -10.10
N ILE A 157 -10.88 -16.64 -9.30
CA ILE A 157 -11.33 -16.87 -7.92
C ILE A 157 -12.67 -17.63 -7.97
N PRO A 158 -12.80 -18.80 -7.33
CA PRO A 158 -14.06 -19.53 -7.27
C PRO A 158 -15.12 -18.79 -6.43
N PRO A 159 -16.36 -18.65 -6.89
CA PRO A 159 -17.46 -18.07 -6.11
C PRO A 159 -17.71 -18.79 -4.78
N GLU A 160 -17.38 -20.08 -4.69
CA GLU A 160 -17.52 -20.92 -3.50
C GLU A 160 -16.66 -20.45 -2.32
N LEU A 161 -15.64 -19.60 -2.56
CA LEU A 161 -14.87 -18.95 -1.50
C LEU A 161 -15.68 -17.90 -0.73
N GLY A 162 -16.86 -17.52 -1.21
CA GLY A 162 -17.74 -16.59 -0.51
C GLY A 162 -18.04 -17.02 0.91
N LYS A 163 -18.10 -18.33 1.18
CA LYS A 163 -18.40 -18.89 2.52
C LYS A 163 -17.35 -18.63 3.61
N LEU A 164 -16.16 -18.16 3.24
CA LEU A 164 -15.03 -18.05 4.14
C LEU A 164 -15.08 -16.78 5.01
N LYS A 165 -14.43 -16.88 6.16
CA LYS A 165 -14.21 -15.79 7.10
C LYS A 165 -12.87 -15.08 6.83
N TRP A 166 -11.85 -15.86 6.51
CA TRP A 166 -10.53 -15.40 6.10
C TRP A 166 -10.17 -15.99 4.73
N THR A 167 -9.93 -15.13 3.75
CA THR A 167 -9.45 -15.50 2.43
C THR A 167 -8.18 -14.73 2.13
N ARG A 168 -7.03 -15.42 2.17
CA ARG A 168 -5.71 -14.88 1.81
C ARG A 168 -5.20 -15.54 0.55
N LEU A 169 -5.22 -14.78 -0.54
CA LEU A 169 -4.75 -15.19 -1.87
C LEU A 169 -3.74 -14.17 -2.44
N SER A 170 -3.18 -13.30 -1.60
CA SER A 170 -2.19 -12.30 -2.01
C SER A 170 -0.97 -12.96 -2.66
N GLN A 171 -0.31 -12.25 -3.58
CA GLN A 171 0.92 -12.70 -4.26
C GLN A 171 0.71 -14.04 -4.98
N ASN A 172 -0.17 -14.05 -5.98
CA ASN A 172 -0.41 -15.16 -6.89
C ASN A 172 -0.58 -14.62 -8.33
N ASN A 173 -0.92 -15.49 -9.27
CA ASN A 173 -1.18 -15.15 -10.67
C ASN A 173 -2.67 -15.27 -11.01
N LEU A 174 -3.57 -15.02 -10.05
CA LEU A 174 -5.02 -15.13 -10.25
C LEU A 174 -5.52 -14.04 -11.21
N MET A 175 -6.52 -14.35 -12.02
CA MET A 175 -7.04 -13.49 -13.09
C MET A 175 -8.58 -13.46 -13.08
N GLY A 176 -9.15 -12.58 -13.90
CA GLY A 176 -10.60 -12.42 -14.00
C GLY A 176 -11.17 -11.54 -12.90
N ASN A 177 -12.51 -11.50 -12.82
CA ASN A 177 -13.20 -10.61 -11.91
C ASN A 177 -13.20 -11.14 -10.48
N ILE A 178 -13.33 -10.24 -9.50
CA ILE A 178 -13.74 -10.60 -8.14
C ILE A 178 -15.19 -11.08 -8.19
N PRO A 179 -15.52 -12.32 -7.79
CA PRO A 179 -16.88 -12.83 -7.83
C PRO A 179 -17.80 -12.02 -6.91
N PRO A 180 -18.96 -11.55 -7.37
CA PRO A 180 -19.91 -10.81 -6.53
C PRO A 180 -20.45 -11.65 -5.37
N GLU A 181 -20.38 -12.99 -5.46
CA GLU A 181 -20.77 -13.94 -4.41
C GLU A 181 -19.90 -13.80 -3.15
N LEU A 182 -18.66 -13.30 -3.28
CA LEU A 182 -17.85 -12.95 -2.10
C LEU A 182 -18.50 -11.85 -1.25
N GLY A 183 -19.33 -11.02 -1.89
CA GLY A 183 -20.11 -9.96 -1.25
C GLY A 183 -21.39 -10.44 -0.57
N ASN A 184 -21.87 -11.65 -0.82
CA ASN A 184 -23.18 -12.10 -0.32
C ASN A 184 -23.15 -12.60 1.14
N LEU A 185 -22.02 -12.45 1.83
CA LEU A 185 -21.66 -13.26 2.97
C LEU A 185 -21.29 -12.42 4.20
N ASN A 186 -22.16 -12.48 5.21
CA ASN A 186 -22.09 -11.62 6.39
C ASN A 186 -20.93 -11.97 7.36
N LYS A 187 -20.19 -13.06 7.09
CA LYS A 187 -19.15 -13.60 7.98
C LYS A 187 -17.72 -13.32 7.51
N LEU A 188 -17.53 -12.79 6.31
CA LEU A 188 -16.20 -12.46 5.80
C LEU A 188 -15.61 -11.32 6.63
N GLU A 189 -14.46 -11.56 7.26
CA GLU A 189 -13.72 -10.58 8.07
C GLU A 189 -12.48 -10.08 7.33
N HIS A 190 -11.78 -10.92 6.58
CA HIS A 190 -10.60 -10.50 5.83
C HIS A 190 -10.58 -11.09 4.42
N LEU A 191 -10.41 -10.21 3.45
CA LEU A 191 -10.22 -10.55 2.04
C LEU A 191 -8.94 -9.91 1.54
N LEU A 192 -7.88 -10.71 1.43
CA LEU A 192 -6.56 -10.27 0.98
C LEU A 192 -6.27 -10.87 -0.40
N LEU A 193 -6.30 -10.04 -1.43
CA LEU A 193 -6.14 -10.41 -2.85
C LEU A 193 -5.01 -9.61 -3.52
N ARG A 194 -4.13 -9.00 -2.74
CA ARG A 194 -3.09 -8.08 -3.22
C ARG A 194 -2.15 -8.77 -4.20
N PHE A 195 -1.60 -8.05 -5.18
CA PHE A 195 -0.56 -8.59 -6.08
C PHE A 195 -1.05 -9.83 -6.84
N ASN A 196 -2.04 -9.62 -7.69
CA ASN A 196 -2.59 -10.61 -8.61
C ASN A 196 -2.86 -9.95 -9.98
N GLY A 197 -3.41 -10.71 -10.93
CA GLY A 197 -3.87 -10.24 -12.23
C GLY A 197 -5.38 -9.96 -12.30
N LEU A 198 -6.06 -9.73 -11.17
CA LEU A 198 -7.52 -9.55 -11.12
C LEU A 198 -7.95 -8.31 -11.92
N ASN A 199 -9.09 -8.38 -12.61
CA ASN A 199 -9.61 -7.33 -13.47
C ASN A 199 -11.12 -7.10 -13.24
N GLY A 200 -11.77 -6.36 -14.13
CA GLY A 200 -13.17 -5.96 -13.93
C GLY A 200 -13.31 -4.91 -12.84
N SER A 201 -14.53 -4.72 -12.33
CA SER A 201 -14.84 -3.75 -11.27
C SER A 201 -14.84 -4.39 -9.89
N ILE A 202 -14.69 -3.56 -8.84
CA ILE A 202 -15.00 -3.96 -7.47
C ILE A 202 -16.51 -4.17 -7.38
N PRO A 203 -17.02 -5.36 -6.99
CA PRO A 203 -18.45 -5.60 -6.91
C PRO A 203 -19.13 -4.76 -5.82
N ASN A 204 -20.26 -4.12 -6.11
CA ASN A 204 -21.03 -3.37 -5.10
C ASN A 204 -21.53 -4.27 -3.97
N SER A 205 -21.73 -5.57 -4.23
CA SER A 205 -22.09 -6.56 -3.22
C SER A 205 -21.07 -6.65 -2.09
N MET A 206 -19.81 -6.23 -2.30
CA MET A 206 -18.81 -6.17 -1.22
C MET A 206 -19.25 -5.29 -0.05
N GLY A 207 -20.13 -4.29 -0.28
CA GLY A 207 -20.72 -3.48 0.78
C GLY A 207 -21.67 -4.23 1.72
N ASN A 208 -22.07 -5.47 1.41
CA ASN A 208 -22.92 -6.29 2.27
C ASN A 208 -22.11 -7.10 3.30
N CYS A 209 -20.78 -7.19 3.17
CA CYS A 209 -19.91 -7.90 4.10
C CYS A 209 -19.66 -7.10 5.39
N THR A 210 -20.71 -6.79 6.15
CA THR A 210 -20.64 -5.87 7.32
C THR A 210 -19.73 -6.32 8.47
N SER A 211 -19.23 -7.56 8.44
CA SER A 211 -18.19 -8.06 9.38
C SER A 211 -16.76 -7.78 8.91
N LEU A 212 -16.56 -7.24 7.71
CA LEU A 212 -15.25 -7.06 7.10
C LEU A 212 -14.41 -6.06 7.90
N LEU A 213 -13.22 -6.51 8.30
CA LEU A 213 -12.18 -5.76 9.00
C LEU A 213 -11.08 -5.31 8.04
N SER A 214 -10.75 -6.14 7.03
CA SER A 214 -9.71 -5.81 6.04
C SER A 214 -10.13 -6.18 4.62
N LEU A 215 -10.04 -5.22 3.71
CA LEU A 215 -10.21 -5.39 2.27
C LEU A 215 -8.95 -4.92 1.55
N VAL A 216 -8.13 -5.88 1.08
CA VAL A 216 -6.86 -5.60 0.40
C VAL A 216 -6.93 -6.09 -1.03
N LEU A 217 -7.06 -5.15 -1.97
CA LEU A 217 -7.19 -5.39 -3.40
C LEU A 217 -6.06 -4.72 -4.21
N GLY A 218 -5.05 -4.17 -3.55
CA GLY A 218 -3.99 -3.42 -4.19
C GLY A 218 -3.15 -4.23 -5.19
N LEU A 219 -2.45 -3.56 -6.09
CA LEU A 219 -1.59 -4.17 -7.12
C LEU A 219 -2.33 -5.24 -7.95
N ASN A 220 -3.42 -4.81 -8.58
CA ASN A 220 -4.23 -5.61 -9.51
C ASN A 220 -4.54 -4.78 -10.78
N ASN A 221 -5.39 -5.30 -11.66
CA ASN A 221 -5.88 -4.62 -12.87
C ASN A 221 -7.35 -4.18 -12.74
N LEU A 222 -7.85 -3.93 -11.53
CA LEU A 222 -9.24 -3.52 -11.29
C LEU A 222 -9.53 -2.16 -11.92
N LYS A 223 -10.72 -1.98 -12.47
CA LYS A 223 -11.17 -0.81 -13.25
C LYS A 223 -12.53 -0.31 -12.76
N GLY A 224 -12.96 0.82 -13.30
CA GLY A 224 -14.27 1.40 -12.99
C GLY A 224 -14.25 2.26 -11.72
N SER A 225 -15.41 2.39 -11.10
CA SER A 225 -15.63 3.20 -9.90
C SER A 225 -15.26 2.47 -8.60
N ILE A 226 -15.10 3.24 -7.53
CA ILE A 226 -15.10 2.73 -6.15
C ILE A 226 -16.57 2.69 -5.70
N PRO A 227 -17.15 1.52 -5.34
CA PRO A 227 -18.54 1.44 -4.91
C PRO A 227 -18.80 2.23 -3.64
N SER A 228 -19.85 3.05 -3.64
CA SER A 228 -20.27 3.81 -2.45
C SER A 228 -20.78 2.91 -1.32
N GLU A 229 -21.23 1.71 -1.66
CA GLU A 229 -21.71 0.66 -0.77
C GLU A 229 -20.62 0.18 0.18
N LEU A 230 -19.33 0.38 -0.14
CA LEU A 230 -18.23 0.14 0.80
C LEU A 230 -18.38 0.99 2.08
N GLY A 231 -19.09 2.12 2.02
CA GLY A 231 -19.43 2.93 3.19
C GLY A 231 -20.34 2.23 4.21
N ARG A 232 -20.94 1.07 3.88
CA ARG A 232 -21.73 0.27 4.83
C ARG A 232 -20.86 -0.56 5.79
N LEU A 233 -19.55 -0.64 5.53
CA LEU A 233 -18.61 -1.49 6.24
C LEU A 233 -18.10 -0.81 7.52
N GLY A 234 -18.98 -0.59 8.49
CA GLY A 234 -18.68 0.17 9.72
C GLY A 234 -17.54 -0.41 10.60
N LYS A 235 -17.22 -1.71 10.44
CA LYS A 235 -16.11 -2.38 11.14
C LYS A 235 -14.78 -2.38 10.37
N LEU A 236 -14.78 -1.86 9.14
CA LEU A 236 -13.60 -1.91 8.28
C LEU A 236 -12.48 -1.05 8.89
N GLN A 237 -11.34 -1.67 9.15
CA GLN A 237 -10.14 -1.03 9.69
C GLN A 237 -9.13 -0.72 8.59
N LEU A 238 -9.06 -1.58 7.56
CA LEU A 238 -8.11 -1.44 6.47
C LEU A 238 -8.82 -1.55 5.12
N LEU A 239 -8.70 -0.50 4.31
CA LEU A 239 -9.09 -0.48 2.91
C LEU A 239 -7.88 -0.16 2.03
N SER A 240 -7.46 -1.13 1.22
CA SER A 240 -6.35 -1.01 0.29
C SER A 240 -6.84 -1.31 -1.13
N LEU A 241 -6.82 -0.28 -1.97
CA LEU A 241 -7.19 -0.30 -3.39
C LEU A 241 -6.02 0.18 -4.27
N GLU A 242 -4.83 0.38 -3.69
CA GLU A 242 -3.73 1.06 -4.35
C GLU A 242 -3.23 0.37 -5.61
N SER A 243 -2.65 1.12 -6.54
CA SER A 243 -2.00 0.60 -7.74
C SER A 243 -2.92 -0.34 -8.54
N ASN A 244 -4.11 0.15 -8.87
CA ASN A 244 -5.06 -0.48 -9.79
C ASN A 244 -5.29 0.46 -10.99
N LYS A 245 -6.27 0.14 -11.84
CA LYS A 245 -6.70 0.94 -13.00
C LYS A 245 -8.05 1.61 -12.73
N LEU A 246 -8.36 1.91 -11.46
CA LEU A 246 -9.62 2.55 -11.08
C LEU A 246 -9.64 3.99 -11.62
N LYS A 247 -10.77 4.38 -12.20
CA LYS A 247 -11.03 5.76 -12.64
C LYS A 247 -12.29 6.23 -11.94
N ALA A 248 -12.12 6.87 -10.79
CA ALA A 248 -13.21 7.11 -9.86
C ALA A 248 -13.03 8.42 -9.08
N GLN A 249 -14.14 9.02 -8.67
CA GLN A 249 -14.13 9.93 -7.54
C GLN A 249 -14.04 9.11 -6.24
N ILE A 250 -13.48 9.72 -5.20
CA ILE A 250 -13.50 9.13 -3.85
C ILE A 250 -14.93 9.26 -3.31
N PRO A 251 -15.64 8.15 -2.98
CA PRO A 251 -16.99 8.24 -2.46
C PRO A 251 -17.00 8.84 -1.04
N ALA A 252 -17.79 9.90 -0.82
CA ALA A 252 -17.97 10.48 0.52
C ALA A 252 -18.51 9.45 1.53
N ALA A 253 -19.27 8.45 1.06
CA ALA A 253 -19.79 7.35 1.88
C ALA A 253 -18.71 6.54 2.61
N LEU A 254 -17.44 6.55 2.14
CA LEU A 254 -16.34 5.91 2.87
C LEU A 254 -16.13 6.51 4.27
N SER A 255 -16.58 7.74 4.52
CA SER A 255 -16.58 8.37 5.84
C SER A 255 -17.45 7.64 6.88
N ASN A 256 -18.37 6.78 6.45
CA ASN A 256 -19.21 5.97 7.33
C ASN A 256 -18.49 4.73 7.88
N CYS A 257 -17.30 4.39 7.35
CA CYS A 257 -16.45 3.35 7.92
C CYS A 257 -15.75 3.88 9.18
N SER A 258 -16.51 4.06 10.26
CA SER A 258 -16.03 4.77 11.47
C SER A 258 -14.81 4.14 12.14
N SER A 259 -14.55 2.85 11.90
CA SER A 259 -13.40 2.11 12.45
C SER A 259 -12.17 2.15 11.54
N LEU A 260 -12.19 2.91 10.43
CA LEU A 260 -11.14 2.86 9.42
C LEU A 260 -9.86 3.54 9.91
N GLU A 261 -8.78 2.75 10.00
CA GLU A 261 -7.45 3.16 10.43
C GLU A 261 -6.53 3.43 9.23
N VAL A 262 -6.71 2.67 8.14
CA VAL A 262 -5.82 2.70 6.98
C VAL A 262 -6.63 2.80 5.69
N LEU A 263 -6.38 3.86 4.91
CA LEU A 263 -7.01 4.10 3.61
C LEU A 263 -5.96 4.33 2.51
N PHE A 264 -5.73 3.30 1.70
CA PHE A 264 -4.85 3.37 0.53
C PHE A 264 -5.65 3.29 -0.76
N MET A 265 -5.58 4.34 -1.57
CA MET A 265 -6.19 4.40 -2.90
C MET A 265 -5.25 4.96 -3.96
N GLY A 266 -4.01 5.32 -3.58
CA GLY A 266 -3.05 5.89 -4.51
C GLY A 266 -2.62 4.94 -5.63
N GLY A 267 -1.95 5.42 -6.68
CA GLY A 267 -1.62 4.60 -7.85
C GLY A 267 -2.84 4.26 -8.72
N ASN A 268 -3.94 5.01 -8.60
CA ASN A 268 -5.13 4.92 -9.44
C ASN A 268 -5.37 6.25 -10.19
N SER A 269 -6.26 6.25 -11.17
CA SER A 269 -6.74 7.47 -11.85
C SER A 269 -7.89 8.13 -11.08
N LEU A 270 -7.66 8.43 -9.79
CA LEU A 270 -8.65 9.13 -8.96
C LEU A 270 -8.85 10.57 -9.45
N PHE A 271 -10.08 11.07 -9.50
CA PHE A 271 -10.37 12.43 -9.95
C PHE A 271 -11.41 13.13 -9.08
N GLY A 272 -11.62 14.43 -9.32
CA GLY A 272 -12.51 15.25 -8.51
C GLY A 272 -11.80 15.79 -7.26
N ARG A 273 -12.56 16.13 -6.22
CA ARG A 273 -12.03 16.66 -4.96
C ARG A 273 -11.90 15.56 -3.92
N ILE A 274 -11.03 15.77 -2.94
CA ILE A 274 -11.03 14.97 -1.70
C ILE A 274 -12.32 15.33 -0.94
N PRO A 275 -13.20 14.37 -0.60
CA PRO A 275 -14.43 14.67 0.13
C PRO A 275 -14.12 15.19 1.54
N PRO A 276 -14.71 16.31 1.98
CA PRO A 276 -14.53 16.83 3.34
C PRO A 276 -15.02 15.83 4.41
N GLU A 277 -15.99 14.97 4.07
CA GLU A 277 -16.54 13.96 4.97
C GLU A 277 -15.49 12.95 5.46
N LEU A 278 -14.36 12.79 4.76
CA LEU A 278 -13.24 11.96 5.25
C LEU A 278 -12.71 12.44 6.61
N GLY A 279 -12.94 13.70 6.98
CA GLY A 279 -12.66 14.22 8.32
C GLY A 279 -13.46 13.58 9.46
N ASN A 280 -14.48 12.76 9.15
CA ASN A 280 -15.25 11.99 10.13
C ASN A 280 -14.54 10.71 10.57
N LEU A 281 -13.48 10.28 9.86
CA LEU A 281 -12.73 9.06 10.17
C LEU A 281 -11.76 9.31 11.34
N LYS A 282 -12.26 9.23 12.57
CA LYS A 282 -11.50 9.55 13.79
C LYS A 282 -10.38 8.57 14.10
N GLU A 283 -10.56 7.31 13.70
CA GLU A 283 -9.54 6.27 13.86
C GLU A 283 -8.47 6.29 12.76
N LEU A 284 -8.60 7.15 11.74
CA LEU A 284 -7.70 7.14 10.59
C LEU A 284 -6.28 7.53 10.99
N VAL A 285 -5.35 6.59 10.81
CA VAL A 285 -3.92 6.74 11.10
C VAL A 285 -3.13 7.02 9.82
N GLN A 286 -3.54 6.43 8.70
CA GLN A 286 -2.83 6.59 7.43
C GLN A 286 -3.76 6.84 6.25
N LEU A 287 -3.45 7.90 5.50
CA LEU A 287 -4.13 8.28 4.27
C LEU A 287 -3.15 8.33 3.10
N SER A 288 -3.39 7.49 2.09
CA SER A 288 -2.57 7.44 0.87
C SER A 288 -3.41 7.56 -0.39
N LEU A 289 -3.34 8.73 -1.03
CA LEU A 289 -4.05 9.13 -2.26
C LEU A 289 -3.07 9.54 -3.37
N TYR A 290 -1.83 9.05 -3.33
CA TYR A 290 -0.81 9.44 -4.32
C TYR A 290 -1.21 9.07 -5.76
N GLY A 291 -0.66 9.78 -6.75
CA GLY A 291 -1.05 9.63 -8.15
C GLY A 291 -0.62 8.38 -8.89
N PRO A 292 -0.81 8.32 -10.24
CA PRO A 292 -0.97 9.46 -11.17
C PRO A 292 -2.44 9.88 -11.39
N GLY A 293 -3.09 10.38 -10.35
CA GLY A 293 -4.49 10.81 -10.38
C GLY A 293 -4.65 12.24 -10.87
N GLU A 294 -5.91 12.63 -11.05
CA GLU A 294 -6.36 13.98 -11.32
C GLU A 294 -7.16 14.55 -10.14
N LEU A 295 -6.77 14.22 -8.89
CA LEU A 295 -7.39 14.88 -7.73
C LEU A 295 -7.10 16.38 -7.80
N THR A 296 -8.14 17.19 -7.59
CA THR A 296 -8.16 18.65 -7.78
C THR A 296 -8.71 19.35 -6.55
N GLY A 297 -8.58 20.68 -6.51
CA GLY A 297 -9.00 21.50 -5.36
C GLY A 297 -8.01 21.43 -4.20
N SER A 298 -8.38 22.03 -3.08
CA SER A 298 -7.57 22.03 -1.87
C SER A 298 -7.78 20.78 -1.02
N ILE A 299 -6.83 20.50 -0.13
CA ILE A 299 -7.03 19.56 0.98
C ILE A 299 -8.12 20.16 1.89
N PRO A 300 -9.23 19.45 2.18
CA PRO A 300 -10.29 19.95 3.04
C PRO A 300 -9.81 20.24 4.46
N THR A 301 -10.33 21.29 5.09
CA THR A 301 -10.02 21.66 6.48
C THR A 301 -10.41 20.57 7.47
N GLU A 302 -11.44 19.80 7.15
CA GLU A 302 -12.00 18.71 7.93
C GLU A 302 -11.02 17.55 8.13
N ILE A 303 -10.00 17.41 7.26
CA ILE A 303 -8.93 16.41 7.44
C ILE A 303 -8.18 16.63 8.77
N GLY A 304 -8.10 17.88 9.25
CA GLY A 304 -7.55 18.17 10.58
C GLY A 304 -8.37 17.58 11.73
N ASN A 305 -9.60 17.11 11.49
CA ASN A 305 -10.42 16.47 12.50
C ASN A 305 -10.10 14.96 12.67
N CYS A 306 -9.22 14.38 11.84
CA CYS A 306 -8.74 13.00 11.97
C CYS A 306 -7.62 12.95 13.01
N SER A 307 -7.95 13.04 14.29
CA SER A 307 -6.98 13.26 15.39
C SER A 307 -5.86 12.22 15.50
N ASN A 308 -6.04 11.03 14.94
CA ASN A 308 -5.03 9.95 14.95
C ASN A 308 -4.16 9.92 13.68
N LEU A 309 -4.31 10.87 12.75
CA LEU A 309 -3.65 10.84 11.44
C LEU A 309 -2.16 11.15 11.55
N VAL A 310 -1.33 10.15 11.26
CA VAL A 310 0.14 10.21 11.38
C VAL A 310 0.81 10.35 10.01
N TRP A 311 0.25 9.72 8.98
CA TRP A 311 0.90 9.58 7.68
C TRP A 311 -0.03 10.01 6.56
N VAL A 312 0.38 11.04 5.82
CA VAL A 312 -0.40 11.61 4.71
C VAL A 312 0.44 11.63 3.44
N TYR A 313 -0.03 10.90 2.41
CA TYR A 313 0.57 10.85 1.08
C TYR A 313 -0.46 11.26 0.03
N VAL A 314 -0.33 12.44 -0.56
CA VAL A 314 -1.24 12.93 -1.62
C VAL A 314 -0.50 13.44 -2.85
N GLY A 315 0.78 13.07 -2.98
CA GLY A 315 1.64 13.53 -4.06
C GLY A 315 1.21 13.04 -5.45
N ILE A 316 1.74 13.67 -6.50
CA ILE A 316 1.48 13.32 -7.92
C ILE A 316 -0.01 13.51 -8.28
N ASN A 317 -0.58 14.67 -7.95
CA ASN A 317 -1.97 15.01 -8.28
C ASN A 317 -2.06 16.44 -8.84
N LYS A 318 -3.27 16.97 -9.00
CA LYS A 318 -3.55 18.36 -9.39
C LYS A 318 -4.13 19.17 -8.21
N LEU A 319 -3.81 18.79 -6.97
CA LEU A 319 -4.27 19.49 -5.77
C LEU A 319 -3.65 20.88 -5.74
N ASN A 320 -4.39 21.86 -5.23
CA ASN A 320 -3.98 23.27 -5.26
C ASN A 320 -4.44 24.05 -4.03
N GLY A 321 -4.24 25.36 -4.05
CA GLY A 321 -4.55 26.22 -2.91
C GLY A 321 -3.47 26.14 -1.84
N SER A 322 -3.84 26.52 -0.61
CA SER A 322 -2.97 26.43 0.56
C SER A 322 -3.35 25.21 1.40
N LEU A 323 -2.37 24.67 2.12
CA LEU A 323 -2.62 23.66 3.13
C LEU A 323 -3.48 24.25 4.28
N PRO A 324 -4.49 23.55 4.81
CA PRO A 324 -5.29 24.06 5.92
C PRO A 324 -4.52 24.04 7.24
N SER A 325 -4.68 25.09 8.07
CA SER A 325 -3.98 25.21 9.34
C SER A 325 -4.37 24.15 10.38
N SER A 326 -5.56 23.55 10.24
CA SER A 326 -6.02 22.44 11.08
C SER A 326 -5.09 21.23 11.05
N ILE A 327 -4.27 21.07 10.01
CA ILE A 327 -3.25 20.00 9.94
C ILE A 327 -2.20 20.13 11.06
N SER A 328 -1.99 21.32 11.61
CA SER A 328 -1.06 21.51 12.74
C SER A 328 -1.49 20.83 14.04
N GLN A 329 -2.75 20.38 14.14
CA GLN A 329 -3.29 19.66 15.30
C GLN A 329 -3.02 18.15 15.22
N LEU A 330 -2.57 17.66 14.07
CA LEU A 330 -2.39 16.24 13.81
C LEU A 330 -1.03 15.74 14.32
N PRO A 331 -0.93 14.49 14.79
CA PRO A 331 0.32 13.86 15.24
C PRO A 331 1.17 13.38 14.06
N LEU A 332 1.41 14.25 13.07
CA LEU A 332 2.07 13.87 11.82
C LEU A 332 3.53 13.46 12.03
N SER A 333 3.87 12.29 11.48
CA SER A 333 5.25 11.84 11.25
C SER A 333 5.65 12.02 9.78
N THR A 334 4.71 11.84 8.85
CA THR A 334 4.97 12.06 7.42
C THR A 334 3.90 12.92 6.76
N LEU A 335 4.34 13.92 6.00
CA LEU A 335 3.51 14.70 5.12
C LEU A 335 4.16 14.81 3.74
N SER A 336 3.56 14.14 2.76
CA SER A 336 4.02 14.14 1.37
C SER A 336 2.98 14.75 0.43
N LEU A 337 3.31 15.95 -0.05
CA LEU A 337 2.52 16.78 -0.96
C LEU A 337 3.18 16.96 -2.34
N ASN A 338 4.27 16.23 -2.60
CA ASN A 338 5.08 16.40 -3.81
C ASN A 338 4.26 16.38 -5.09
N ASP A 339 4.71 17.05 -6.14
CA ASP A 339 4.11 16.93 -7.48
C ASP A 339 2.61 17.33 -7.47
N ASN A 340 2.34 18.58 -7.09
CA ASN A 340 1.01 19.18 -7.04
C ASN A 340 1.07 20.67 -7.46
N GLY A 341 -0.04 21.40 -7.31
CA GLY A 341 -0.16 22.83 -7.54
C GLY A 341 -0.37 23.64 -6.25
N PHE A 342 0.15 23.19 -5.10
CA PHE A 342 0.07 23.97 -3.85
C PHE A 342 0.84 25.28 -4.00
N ARG A 343 0.27 26.37 -3.48
CA ARG A 343 0.77 27.74 -3.67
C ARG A 343 0.76 28.52 -2.36
N GLY A 344 1.40 29.69 -2.39
CA GLY A 344 1.54 30.57 -1.22
C GLY A 344 2.88 30.37 -0.53
N ARG A 345 3.05 30.92 0.67
CA ARG A 345 4.31 30.80 1.42
C ARG A 345 4.43 29.42 2.07
N PHE A 346 5.62 29.12 2.60
CA PHE A 346 5.82 27.96 3.47
C PHE A 346 4.74 27.94 4.57
N PRO A 347 4.04 26.81 4.78
CA PRO A 347 2.99 26.69 5.79
C PRO A 347 3.57 26.62 7.20
N GLU A 348 3.82 27.77 7.83
CA GLU A 348 4.50 27.88 9.14
C GLU A 348 3.82 27.11 10.28
N PHE A 349 2.51 26.90 10.22
CA PHE A 349 1.78 26.12 11.22
C PHE A 349 2.23 24.64 11.27
N ILE A 350 2.82 24.09 10.20
CA ILE A 350 3.39 22.73 10.19
C ILE A 350 4.61 22.63 11.12
N LEU A 351 5.26 23.76 11.43
CA LEU A 351 6.39 23.80 12.35
C LEU A 351 6.00 23.43 13.79
N ASN A 352 4.71 23.31 14.10
CA ASN A 352 4.20 22.77 15.36
C ASN A 352 4.12 21.24 15.37
N CYS A 353 4.21 20.57 14.21
CA CYS A 353 4.24 19.10 14.10
C CYS A 353 5.67 18.59 14.35
N THR A 354 6.18 18.74 15.58
CA THR A 354 7.59 18.45 15.93
C THR A 354 7.97 16.97 15.83
N GLN A 355 7.00 16.08 15.63
CA GLN A 355 7.20 14.64 15.38
C GLN A 355 7.50 14.31 13.91
N LEU A 356 7.47 15.30 13.01
CA LEU A 356 7.71 15.08 11.58
C LEU A 356 9.12 14.54 11.34
N THR A 357 9.17 13.38 10.69
CA THR A 357 10.38 12.73 10.20
C THR A 357 10.54 12.89 8.70
N ASP A 358 9.44 13.04 7.95
CA ASP A 358 9.45 13.13 6.49
C ASP A 358 8.50 14.24 6.01
N LEU A 359 9.06 15.34 5.52
CA LEU A 359 8.32 16.48 4.97
C LEU A 359 8.67 16.68 3.50
N ARG A 360 7.70 16.41 2.62
CA ARG A 360 7.89 16.50 1.18
C ARG A 360 6.92 17.50 0.55
N LEU A 361 7.44 18.66 0.15
CA LEU A 361 6.72 19.77 -0.48
C LEU A 361 7.25 20.09 -1.88
N GLY A 362 8.13 19.27 -2.42
CA GLY A 362 8.80 19.49 -3.71
C GLY A 362 7.83 19.47 -4.89
N ARG A 363 8.23 20.04 -6.03
CA ARG A 363 7.41 20.09 -7.26
C ARG A 363 6.02 20.69 -7.00
N ASN A 364 6.00 21.89 -6.45
CA ASN A 364 4.82 22.71 -6.16
C ASN A 364 5.07 24.17 -6.59
N GLN A 365 4.24 25.11 -6.14
CA GLN A 365 4.31 26.55 -6.44
C GLN A 365 4.49 27.38 -5.16
N TYR A 366 5.17 26.84 -4.14
CA TYR A 366 5.43 27.58 -2.90
C TYR A 366 6.42 28.74 -3.15
N THR A 367 6.19 29.86 -2.47
CA THR A 367 6.98 31.11 -2.60
C THR A 367 7.52 31.58 -1.24
N GLY A 368 8.28 32.68 -1.26
CA GLY A 368 8.80 33.30 -0.04
C GLY A 368 10.04 32.59 0.50
N HIS A 369 10.36 32.83 1.76
CA HIS A 369 11.59 32.30 2.37
C HIS A 369 11.33 30.97 3.08
N ILE A 370 12.36 30.12 3.15
CA ILE A 370 12.37 28.99 4.07
C ILE A 370 12.47 29.56 5.50
N PRO A 371 11.50 29.29 6.40
CA PRO A 371 11.47 29.93 7.71
C PRO A 371 12.54 29.37 8.64
N LYS A 372 13.15 30.23 9.47
CA LYS A 372 14.09 29.80 10.53
C LYS A 372 13.45 28.85 11.54
N GLY A 373 12.12 28.91 11.70
CA GLY A 373 11.37 27.99 12.54
C GLY A 373 11.44 26.52 12.10
N ILE A 374 11.98 26.20 10.91
CA ILE A 374 12.26 24.82 10.49
C ILE A 374 13.12 24.05 11.50
N ALA A 375 13.97 24.75 12.27
CA ALA A 375 14.79 24.21 13.35
C ALA A 375 13.99 23.51 14.47
N LYS A 376 12.67 23.75 14.57
CA LYS A 376 11.79 23.06 15.53
C LYS A 376 11.56 21.58 15.17
N LEU A 377 11.74 21.21 13.91
CA LEU A 377 11.45 19.87 13.41
C LEU A 377 12.66 18.94 13.57
N THR A 378 13.14 18.79 14.80
CA THR A 378 14.41 18.09 15.12
C THR A 378 14.41 16.60 14.75
N GLU A 379 13.24 16.01 14.54
CA GLU A 379 13.06 14.62 14.11
C GLU A 379 13.19 14.42 12.59
N LEU A 380 13.33 15.49 11.80
CA LEU A 380 13.39 15.39 10.35
C LEU A 380 14.57 14.55 9.85
N ILE A 381 14.25 13.57 9.04
CA ILE A 381 15.16 12.70 8.28
C ILE A 381 15.13 13.08 6.80
N TYR A 382 13.94 13.42 6.28
CA TYR A 382 13.71 13.73 4.87
C TYR A 382 13.05 15.10 4.73
N LEU A 383 13.69 16.02 3.99
CA LEU A 383 13.13 17.32 3.65
C LEU A 383 13.25 17.59 2.15
N THR A 384 12.12 17.67 1.45
CA THR A 384 12.09 18.03 0.02
C THR A 384 11.31 19.32 -0.20
N LEU A 385 12.00 20.37 -0.61
CA LEU A 385 11.43 21.67 -1.03
C LEU A 385 11.78 22.00 -2.49
N GLY A 386 12.52 21.11 -3.17
CA GLY A 386 13.01 21.32 -4.53
C GLY A 386 11.89 21.50 -5.57
N THR A 387 12.19 22.19 -6.67
CA THR A 387 11.25 22.56 -7.74
C THR A 387 10.03 23.33 -7.17
N ASN A 388 10.30 24.49 -6.58
CA ASN A 388 9.34 25.48 -6.10
C ASN A 388 9.87 26.88 -6.45
N ASN A 389 9.27 27.94 -5.90
CA ASN A 389 9.65 29.33 -6.10
C ASN A 389 10.15 29.97 -4.77
N PHE A 390 10.83 29.20 -3.92
CA PHE A 390 11.40 29.74 -2.68
C PHE A 390 12.56 30.69 -2.99
N ILE A 391 12.64 31.82 -2.28
CA ILE A 391 13.62 32.90 -2.46
C ILE A 391 14.49 33.07 -1.20
N GLY A 392 15.57 33.85 -1.33
CA GLY A 392 16.46 34.19 -0.23
C GLY A 392 17.49 33.10 0.07
N THR A 393 18.00 33.04 1.30
CA THR A 393 19.07 32.12 1.69
C THR A 393 18.54 30.84 2.33
N ILE A 394 19.34 29.78 2.32
CA ILE A 394 19.12 28.63 3.19
C ILE A 394 19.39 29.08 4.64
N PRO A 395 18.43 28.92 5.57
CA PRO A 395 18.64 29.32 6.96
C PRO A 395 19.79 28.55 7.62
N GLU A 396 20.74 29.24 8.26
CA GLU A 396 21.88 28.60 8.95
C GLU A 396 21.44 27.59 10.01
N VAL A 397 20.28 27.84 10.64
CA VAL A 397 19.66 26.98 11.65
C VAL A 397 19.29 25.58 11.12
N ILE A 398 19.36 25.34 9.81
CA ILE A 398 19.19 23.99 9.24
C ILE A 398 20.19 22.99 9.81
N ASN A 399 21.36 23.48 10.28
CA ASN A 399 22.39 22.67 10.94
C ASN A 399 21.94 22.02 12.26
N THR A 400 20.85 22.50 12.86
CA THR A 400 20.26 21.93 14.07
C THR A 400 19.47 20.64 13.80
N LEU A 401 19.12 20.37 12.54
CA LEU A 401 18.39 19.18 12.12
C LEU A 401 19.34 17.98 11.98
N THR A 402 19.98 17.58 13.08
CA THR A 402 21.09 16.61 13.03
C THR A 402 20.71 15.21 12.54
N LYS A 403 19.41 14.87 12.54
CA LYS A 403 18.87 13.61 12.01
C LYS A 403 18.68 13.60 10.48
N LEU A 404 18.86 14.75 9.84
CA LEU A 404 18.57 14.91 8.41
C LEU A 404 19.52 14.06 7.58
N GLU A 405 18.94 13.14 6.80
CA GLU A 405 19.66 12.29 5.86
C GLU A 405 19.49 12.76 4.41
N PHE A 406 18.36 13.39 4.10
CA PHE A 406 18.03 13.80 2.73
C PHE A 406 17.48 15.22 2.70
N LEU A 407 18.16 16.10 1.97
CA LEU A 407 17.80 17.51 1.83
C LEU A 407 17.81 17.92 0.36
N PHE A 408 16.62 18.14 -0.21
CA PHE A 408 16.46 18.53 -1.61
C PHE A 408 15.80 19.91 -1.69
N LEU A 409 16.57 20.90 -2.13
CA LEU A 409 16.20 22.31 -2.29
C LEU A 409 16.41 22.80 -3.74
N ASP A 410 16.76 21.89 -4.66
CA ASP A 410 17.08 22.17 -6.05
C ASP A 410 15.97 22.92 -6.79
N LYS A 411 16.30 23.61 -7.88
CA LYS A 411 15.32 24.30 -8.75
C LYS A 411 14.36 25.22 -7.97
N ASN A 412 14.92 26.06 -7.11
CA ASN A 412 14.26 27.20 -6.47
C ASN A 412 14.95 28.51 -6.91
N GLU A 413 14.48 29.65 -6.39
CA GLU A 413 15.10 30.98 -6.56
C GLU A 413 15.98 31.36 -5.35
N LEU A 414 16.56 30.35 -4.70
CA LEU A 414 17.46 30.55 -3.56
C LEU A 414 18.77 31.19 -4.02
N THR A 415 19.33 32.07 -3.19
CA THR A 415 20.67 32.61 -3.40
C THR A 415 21.70 31.47 -3.43
N SER A 416 22.70 31.56 -4.30
CA SER A 416 23.69 30.50 -4.54
C SER A 416 24.63 30.19 -3.36
N ILE A 417 24.51 30.89 -2.24
CA ILE A 417 25.36 30.71 -1.06
C ILE A 417 24.80 29.57 -0.21
N VAL A 418 25.50 28.44 -0.24
CA VAL A 418 25.27 27.32 0.67
C VAL A 418 25.94 27.63 2.01
N PRO A 419 25.22 27.67 3.15
CA PRO A 419 25.81 27.95 4.44
C PRO A 419 26.82 26.87 4.87
N ASN A 420 27.99 27.28 5.39
CA ASN A 420 28.98 26.36 5.96
C ASN A 420 28.39 25.47 7.06
N ALA A 421 27.35 25.95 7.73
CA ALA A 421 26.61 25.24 8.77
C ALA A 421 26.06 23.87 8.30
N ILE A 422 25.83 23.66 7.00
CA ILE A 422 25.42 22.37 6.43
C ILE A 422 26.46 21.27 6.67
N GLY A 423 27.74 21.61 6.82
CA GLY A 423 28.79 20.67 7.18
C GLY A 423 28.58 19.97 8.53
N ASN A 424 27.71 20.50 9.40
CA ASN A 424 27.38 19.88 10.69
C ASN A 424 26.32 18.77 10.58
N LEU A 425 25.71 18.58 9.41
CA LEU A 425 24.72 17.53 9.18
C LEU A 425 25.43 16.20 8.89
N LEU A 426 25.97 15.57 9.93
CA LEU A 426 26.84 14.39 9.82
C LEU A 426 26.16 13.15 9.21
N HIS A 427 24.82 13.07 9.30
CA HIS A 427 24.00 11.99 8.77
C HIS A 427 23.51 12.23 7.35
N LEU A 428 23.83 13.38 6.74
CA LEU A 428 23.38 13.73 5.40
C LEU A 428 23.96 12.75 4.38
N LYS A 429 23.08 12.05 3.67
CA LYS A 429 23.39 11.09 2.60
C LYS A 429 23.24 11.73 1.23
N SER A 430 22.27 12.63 1.08
CA SER A 430 22.00 13.32 -0.18
C SER A 430 21.61 14.78 0.05
N PHE A 431 22.18 15.66 -0.76
CA PHE A 431 21.98 17.10 -0.68
C PHE A 431 21.93 17.73 -2.08
N ASP A 432 20.84 18.41 -2.38
CA ASP A 432 20.66 19.12 -3.65
C ASP A 432 20.13 20.54 -3.39
N VAL A 433 20.68 21.56 -4.06
CA VAL A 433 20.34 22.99 -3.82
C VAL A 433 20.21 23.78 -5.11
N ASN A 434 20.77 23.31 -6.23
CA ASN A 434 20.84 24.05 -7.48
C ASN A 434 20.80 23.06 -8.66
N ARG A 435 20.99 23.52 -9.92
CA ARG A 435 21.19 22.60 -11.06
C ARG A 435 22.42 21.66 -10.90
N ALA A 436 23.17 21.78 -9.82
CA ALA A 436 24.26 20.90 -9.43
C ALA A 436 23.82 20.06 -8.24
N THR A 437 23.64 18.76 -8.47
CA THR A 437 23.51 17.77 -7.40
C THR A 437 24.89 17.58 -6.78
N PHE A 438 25.04 17.88 -5.49
CA PHE A 438 26.30 17.65 -4.78
C PHE A 438 26.29 16.28 -4.11
N CYS A 439 27.04 15.32 -4.65
CA CYS A 439 27.39 14.13 -3.89
C CYS A 439 28.38 14.55 -2.80
N LEU A 440 28.01 14.35 -1.52
CA LEU A 440 28.79 14.77 -0.33
C LEU A 440 30.21 14.20 -0.23
N ALA A 441 30.63 13.32 -1.14
CA ALA A 441 32.03 12.93 -1.29
C ALA A 441 32.94 14.13 -1.61
N GLU A 442 32.43 15.19 -2.23
CA GLU A 442 33.23 16.38 -2.58
C GLU A 442 33.35 17.42 -1.45
N PHE A 443 32.50 17.35 -0.41
CA PHE A 443 32.49 18.31 0.71
C PHE A 443 33.30 17.86 1.93
N ARG A 444 33.95 16.68 1.88
CA ARG A 444 34.80 16.16 2.98
C ARG A 444 36.28 16.23 2.61
N PRO A 445 37.02 17.30 2.96
CA PRO A 445 38.48 17.34 2.78
C PRO A 445 39.25 16.39 3.73
N HIS A 446 38.58 15.59 4.56
CA HIS A 446 39.22 14.70 5.54
C HIS A 446 38.87 13.20 5.44
N LEU A 447 38.29 12.74 4.33
CA LEU A 447 38.30 11.31 4.01
C LEU A 447 39.13 11.11 2.74
N ALA A 448 40.43 10.96 2.96
CA ALA A 448 41.37 10.58 1.92
C ALA A 448 41.01 9.22 1.32
N THR A 449 41.19 9.13 0.00
CA THR A 449 41.39 7.92 -0.83
C THR A 449 40.18 7.00 -1.03
N VAL A 450 39.62 6.99 -2.25
CA VAL A 450 39.24 5.81 -3.10
C VAL A 450 38.67 6.36 -4.44
N PRO A 451 38.94 5.75 -5.61
CA PRO A 451 38.93 6.43 -6.89
C PRO A 451 37.57 6.52 -7.59
N LEU A 452 37.42 7.59 -8.37
CA LEU A 452 36.29 7.93 -9.24
C LEU A 452 36.04 6.87 -10.32
N TYR A 453 34.80 6.41 -10.47
CA TYR A 453 34.29 5.85 -11.72
C TYR A 453 33.34 6.86 -12.37
N LYS A 454 33.75 7.37 -13.54
CA LYS A 454 32.91 8.13 -14.47
C LYS A 454 32.07 7.14 -15.29
N GLY A 455 30.79 7.44 -15.44
CA GLY A 455 29.87 6.84 -16.42
C GLY A 455 28.89 7.89 -16.88
#